data_AF-A0A6G6Z6R4-F1
#
_entry.id   AF-A0A6G6Z6R4-F1
#
_cell.length_a   1.000
_cell.length_b   1.000
_cell.length_c   1.000
_cell.angle_alpha   90.00
_cell.angle_beta   90.00
_cell.angle_gamma   90.00
#
_symmetry.space_group_name_H-M   'P 1'
#
loop_
_entity.id
_entity.type
_entity.pdbx_description
1 polymer ?
#
loop_
_entity_poly.entity_id
_entity_poly.type
_entity_poly.pdbx_seq_one_letter_code
_entity_poly.pdbx_strand_id
1 'polypeptide(L)'
;MTETVPIDRPPVAKAAVSRRRSAKPATVSASAPAQHLDCSRTYIGKLEAEGVIQRQADGFPLDQSRLAYLRYLRREWQQSPRAEADAAHVAVKTEMLQMRLMEKRRDLVRRSDVDALIDGCWCNPDCTIEPACAVRTAWRSCGPA
;
A
#
# COMPACT_ATOMS: atom_id res chain seq x y z
N MET A 1 30.78 -33.03 -22.68
CA MET A 1 29.58 -33.48 -23.41
C MET A 1 28.47 -33.58 -22.38
N THR A 2 27.69 -32.52 -22.17
CA THR A 2 26.60 -32.48 -21.18
C THR A 2 25.27 -32.37 -21.93
N GLU A 3 24.50 -33.45 -21.91
CA GLU A 3 23.14 -33.51 -22.43
C GLU A 3 22.22 -32.55 -21.67
N THR A 4 21.60 -31.64 -22.41
CA THR A 4 20.45 -30.85 -21.95
C THR A 4 19.16 -31.58 -22.30
N VAL A 5 18.44 -32.06 -21.30
CA VAL A 5 17.08 -32.59 -21.44
C VAL A 5 16.09 -31.43 -21.61
N PRO A 6 15.31 -31.34 -22.71
CA PRO A 6 14.28 -30.33 -22.84
C PRO A 6 13.04 -30.78 -22.06
N ILE A 7 12.65 -29.98 -21.05
CA ILE A 7 11.36 -30.12 -20.38
C ILE A 7 10.30 -29.57 -21.34
N ASP A 8 9.59 -30.47 -22.01
CA ASP A 8 8.43 -30.17 -22.84
C ASP A 8 7.29 -29.67 -21.94
N ARG A 9 7.19 -28.35 -21.81
CA ARG A 9 6.10 -27.68 -21.09
C ARG A 9 5.04 -27.32 -22.12
N PRO A 10 3.89 -28.01 -22.16
CA PRO A 10 2.82 -27.61 -23.06
C PRO A 10 2.36 -26.19 -22.70
N PRO A 11 2.06 -25.34 -23.71
CA PRO A 11 1.67 -23.97 -23.45
C PRO A 11 0.37 -23.99 -22.66
N VAL A 12 0.38 -23.34 -21.51
CA VAL A 12 -0.82 -23.08 -20.70
C VAL A 12 -1.80 -22.38 -21.62
N ALA A 13 -2.75 -23.15 -22.16
CA ALA A 13 -3.88 -22.63 -22.87
C ALA A 13 -4.50 -21.60 -21.93
N LYS A 14 -4.38 -20.33 -22.30
CA LYS A 14 -5.18 -19.25 -21.72
C LYS A 14 -6.60 -19.70 -21.96
N ALA A 15 -7.17 -20.36 -20.97
CA ALA A 15 -8.60 -20.55 -20.87
C ALA A 15 -9.14 -19.12 -20.91
N ALA A 16 -9.56 -18.73 -22.10
CA ALA A 16 -10.53 -17.70 -22.30
C ALA A 16 -11.70 -18.14 -21.42
N VAL A 17 -11.68 -17.68 -20.17
CA VAL A 17 -12.87 -17.57 -19.36
C VAL A 17 -13.72 -16.62 -20.19
N SER A 18 -14.50 -17.21 -21.09
CA SER A 18 -15.52 -16.51 -21.83
C SER A 18 -16.30 -15.81 -20.75
N ARG A 19 -16.14 -14.49 -20.68
CA ARG A 19 -16.91 -13.61 -19.81
C ARG A 19 -18.34 -13.72 -20.32
N ARG A 20 -19.00 -14.82 -19.94
CA ARG A 20 -20.42 -14.97 -20.18
C ARG A 20 -21.06 -13.80 -19.48
N ARG A 21 -22.04 -13.26 -20.20
CA ARG A 21 -23.25 -12.67 -19.64
C ARG A 21 -23.21 -11.14 -19.50
N SER A 22 -23.10 -10.47 -20.64
CA SER A 22 -23.89 -9.27 -20.90
C SER A 22 -25.37 -9.62 -21.13
N ALA A 23 -25.98 -10.37 -20.20
CA ALA A 23 -27.43 -10.45 -20.15
C ALA A 23 -27.89 -9.22 -19.36
N LYS A 24 -28.78 -8.40 -19.92
CA LYS A 24 -29.46 -7.35 -19.15
C LYS A 24 -29.97 -7.98 -17.86
N PRO A 25 -29.59 -7.48 -16.67
CA PRO A 25 -30.08 -8.05 -15.44
C PRO A 25 -31.60 -7.85 -15.44
N ALA A 26 -32.36 -8.93 -15.34
CA ALA A 26 -33.78 -8.84 -15.07
C ALA A 26 -33.93 -8.04 -13.77
N THR A 27 -34.51 -6.85 -13.88
CA THR A 27 -34.73 -5.96 -12.74
C THR A 27 -35.78 -6.57 -11.83
N VAL A 28 -35.48 -6.65 -10.54
CA VAL A 28 -36.35 -7.23 -9.52
C VAL A 28 -37.01 -6.14 -8.68
N SER A 29 -38.13 -6.45 -8.04
CA SER A 29 -38.76 -5.54 -7.07
C SER A 29 -37.86 -5.35 -5.84
N ALA A 30 -38.10 -4.31 -5.04
CA ALA A 30 -37.35 -4.02 -3.82
C ALA A 30 -37.37 -5.14 -2.76
N SER A 31 -38.32 -6.07 -2.83
CA SER A 31 -38.40 -7.21 -1.89
C SER A 31 -37.26 -8.21 -2.07
N ALA A 32 -36.78 -8.40 -3.31
CA ALA A 32 -35.68 -9.31 -3.58
C ALA A 32 -34.34 -8.85 -3.00
N PRO A 33 -33.85 -7.61 -3.23
CA PRO A 33 -32.63 -7.14 -2.56
C PRO A 33 -32.81 -7.07 -1.04
N ALA A 34 -33.99 -6.74 -0.53
CA ALA A 34 -34.28 -6.78 0.91
C ALA A 34 -34.01 -8.16 1.52
N GLN A 35 -34.54 -9.22 0.90
CA GLN A 35 -34.29 -10.61 1.32
C GLN A 35 -32.81 -10.99 1.21
N HIS A 36 -32.13 -10.59 0.15
CA HIS A 36 -30.72 -10.95 -0.05
C HIS A 36 -29.75 -10.25 0.89
N LEU A 37 -30.13 -9.09 1.39
CA LEU A 37 -29.34 -8.30 2.33
C LEU A 37 -29.79 -8.51 3.78
N ASP A 38 -30.77 -9.40 4.01
CA ASP A 38 -31.44 -9.62 5.29
C ASP A 38 -31.92 -8.31 5.95
N CYS A 39 -32.46 -7.41 5.14
CA CYS A 39 -32.92 -6.08 5.54
C CYS A 39 -34.42 -5.88 5.24
N SER A 40 -35.05 -4.88 5.85
CA SER A 40 -36.44 -4.54 5.53
C SER A 40 -36.56 -3.81 4.19
N ARG A 41 -37.71 -3.96 3.51
CA ARG A 41 -38.00 -3.22 2.27
C ARG A 41 -37.95 -1.70 2.47
N THR A 42 -38.32 -1.21 3.65
CA THR A 42 -38.22 0.22 4.00
C THR A 42 -36.77 0.67 4.08
N TYR A 43 -35.86 -0.18 4.57
CA TYR A 43 -34.43 0.11 4.60
C TYR A 43 -33.82 0.18 3.19
N ILE A 44 -34.27 -0.66 2.25
CA ILE A 44 -33.88 -0.53 0.83
C ILE A 44 -34.27 0.84 0.27
N GLY A 45 -35.45 1.37 0.62
CA GLY A 45 -35.88 2.71 0.21
C GLY A 45 -35.00 3.82 0.80
N LYS A 46 -34.47 3.66 2.02
CA LYS A 46 -33.48 4.58 2.59
C LYS A 46 -32.16 4.54 1.81
N LEU A 47 -31.66 3.32 1.54
CA LEU A 47 -30.43 3.13 0.75
C LEU A 47 -30.56 3.66 -0.68
N GLU A 48 -31.77 3.65 -1.26
CA GLU A 48 -32.05 4.29 -2.54
C GLU A 48 -31.98 5.82 -2.44
N ALA A 49 -32.60 6.41 -1.40
CA ALA A 49 -32.57 7.85 -1.17
C ALA A 49 -31.15 8.38 -0.87
N GLU A 50 -30.33 7.59 -0.18
CA GLU A 50 -28.90 7.87 0.07
C GLU A 50 -28.03 7.64 -1.18
N GLY A 51 -28.59 7.09 -2.25
CA GLY A 51 -27.88 6.80 -3.51
C GLY A 51 -26.94 5.59 -3.44
N VAL A 52 -26.98 4.81 -2.36
CA VAL A 52 -26.19 3.59 -2.17
C VAL A 52 -26.62 2.51 -3.17
N ILE A 53 -27.93 2.30 -3.31
CA ILE A 53 -28.50 1.37 -4.27
C ILE A 53 -29.25 2.16 -5.34
N GLN A 54 -28.94 1.91 -6.61
CA GLN A 54 -29.60 2.60 -7.72
C GLN A 54 -30.69 1.74 -8.35
N ARG A 55 -31.86 2.34 -8.55
CA ARG A 55 -32.96 1.76 -9.31
C ARG A 55 -32.73 2.01 -10.81
N GLN A 56 -32.94 0.97 -11.63
CA GLN A 56 -32.82 1.05 -13.08
C GLN A 56 -34.18 0.76 -13.72
N ALA A 57 -34.76 1.76 -14.38
CA ALA A 57 -36.11 1.74 -14.92
C ALA A 57 -37.14 1.29 -13.85
N ASP A 58 -37.72 0.10 -13.99
CA ASP A 58 -38.80 -0.38 -13.14
C ASP A 58 -38.35 -1.14 -11.87
N GLY A 59 -37.05 -1.41 -11.69
CA GLY A 59 -36.61 -2.19 -10.54
C GLY A 59 -35.12 -2.13 -10.24
N PHE A 60 -34.67 -3.05 -9.39
CA PHE A 60 -33.30 -3.10 -8.92
C PHE A 60 -32.53 -4.19 -9.65
N PRO A 61 -31.35 -3.89 -10.23
CA PRO A 61 -30.44 -4.93 -10.68
C PRO A 61 -29.87 -5.64 -9.45
N LEU A 62 -30.25 -6.91 -9.23
CA LEU A 62 -30.00 -7.61 -7.98
C LEU A 62 -28.51 -7.73 -7.62
N ASP A 63 -27.70 -8.23 -8.55
CA ASP A 63 -26.25 -8.43 -8.33
C ASP A 63 -25.53 -7.09 -8.12
N GLN A 64 -25.92 -6.06 -8.85
CA GLN A 64 -25.34 -4.72 -8.71
C GLN A 64 -25.74 -4.07 -7.39
N SER A 65 -26.98 -4.26 -6.93
CA SER A 65 -27.46 -3.79 -5.63
C SER A 65 -26.69 -4.43 -4.48
N ARG A 66 -26.43 -5.75 -4.55
CA ARG A 66 -25.60 -6.45 -3.56
C ARG A 66 -24.17 -5.89 -3.53
N LEU A 67 -23.53 -5.73 -4.68
CA LEU A 67 -22.18 -5.19 -4.76
C LEU A 67 -22.11 -3.75 -4.26
N ALA A 68 -23.11 -2.93 -4.57
CA ALA A 68 -23.18 -1.55 -4.10
C ALA A 68 -23.30 -1.50 -2.56
N TYR A 69 -24.14 -2.34 -1.98
CA TYR A 69 -24.27 -2.45 -0.52
C TYR A 69 -22.98 -2.94 0.16
N LEU A 70 -22.31 -3.95 -0.38
CA LEU A 70 -21.01 -4.40 0.17
C LEU A 70 -19.93 -3.32 0.08
N ARG A 71 -19.91 -2.51 -0.98
CA ARG A 71 -18.99 -1.37 -1.10
C ARG A 71 -19.30 -0.29 -0.08
N TYR A 72 -20.59 -0.02 0.15
CA TYR A 72 -21.04 0.90 1.19
C TYR A 72 -20.58 0.44 2.58
N LEU A 73 -20.84 -0.82 2.96
CA LEU A 73 -20.39 -1.36 4.25
C LEU A 73 -18.86 -1.27 4.44
N ARG A 74 -18.09 -1.53 3.38
CA ARG A 74 -16.62 -1.39 3.45
C ARG A 74 -16.20 0.06 3.70
N ARG A 75 -16.88 1.04 3.11
CA ARG A 75 -16.59 2.46 3.33
C ARG A 75 -16.96 2.88 4.75
N GLU A 76 -18.15 2.53 5.21
CA GLU A 76 -18.61 2.80 6.58
C GLU A 76 -17.66 2.22 7.62
N TRP A 77 -17.22 0.97 7.43
CA TRP A 77 -16.26 0.35 8.35
C TRP A 77 -14.87 1.01 8.30
N GLN A 78 -14.42 1.44 7.13
CA GLN A 78 -13.17 2.19 6.98
C GLN A 78 -13.22 3.57 7.66
N GLN A 79 -14.40 4.18 7.73
CA GLN A 79 -14.61 5.48 8.36
C GLN A 79 -14.78 5.40 9.88
N SER A 80 -14.73 4.20 10.47
CA SER A 80 -14.77 4.08 11.92
C SER A 80 -13.51 4.69 12.55
N PRO A 81 -13.64 5.42 13.69
CA PRO A 81 -12.48 6.01 14.38
C PRO A 81 -11.39 4.99 14.73
N ARG A 82 -11.79 3.74 14.94
CA ARG A 82 -10.87 2.62 15.20
C ARG A 82 -10.08 2.23 13.95
N ALA A 83 -10.74 2.10 12.80
CA ALA A 83 -10.06 1.79 11.55
C ALA A 83 -9.08 2.91 11.15
N GLU A 84 -9.45 4.16 11.40
CA GLU A 84 -8.56 5.31 11.18
C GLU A 84 -7.32 5.26 12.09
N ALA A 85 -7.51 5.01 13.39
CA ALA A 85 -6.41 4.89 14.34
C ALA A 85 -5.48 3.70 14.01
N ASP A 86 -6.05 2.55 13.63
CA ASP A 86 -5.28 1.39 13.21
C ASP A 86 -4.47 1.68 11.94
N ALA A 87 -5.06 2.39 10.97
CA ALA A 87 -4.36 2.80 9.75
C ALA A 87 -3.20 3.78 10.04
N ALA A 88 -3.40 4.76 10.91
CA ALA A 88 -2.35 5.69 11.34
C ALA A 88 -1.19 4.96 12.04
N HIS A 89 -1.52 4.02 12.92
CA HIS A 89 -0.50 3.22 13.60
C HIS A 89 0.30 2.32 12.64
N VAL A 90 -0.36 1.72 11.65
CA VAL A 90 0.33 0.96 10.60
C VAL A 90 1.24 1.86 9.79
N ALA A 91 0.80 3.06 9.41
CA ALA A 91 1.62 4.02 8.66
C ALA A 91 2.93 4.36 9.41
N VAL A 92 2.84 4.74 10.69
CA VAL A 92 4.02 5.05 11.53
C VAL A 92 4.95 3.82 11.64
N LYS A 93 4.39 2.61 11.79
CA LYS A 93 5.20 1.38 11.80
C LYS A 93 5.89 1.15 10.46
N THR A 94 5.22 1.40 9.34
CA THR A 94 5.83 1.22 8.02
C THR A 94 6.97 2.20 7.78
N GLU A 95 6.84 3.46 8.20
CA GLU A 95 7.92 4.46 8.13
C GLU A 95 9.12 4.04 8.99
N MET A 96 8.88 3.61 10.22
CA MET A 96 9.92 3.09 11.10
C MET A 96 10.66 1.90 10.49
N LEU A 97 9.94 0.98 9.84
CA LEU A 97 10.53 -0.16 9.14
C LEU A 97 11.32 0.29 7.90
N GLN A 98 10.83 1.26 7.13
CA GLN A 98 11.54 1.81 5.98
C GLN A 98 12.88 2.43 6.38
N MET A 99 12.89 3.25 7.43
CA MET A 99 14.14 3.83 7.96
C MET A 99 15.13 2.74 8.38
N ARG A 100 14.67 1.69 9.08
CA ARG A 100 15.53 0.56 9.46
C ARG A 100 16.08 -0.21 8.25
N LEU A 101 15.26 -0.38 7.22
CA LEU A 101 15.71 -1.05 5.98
C LEU A 101 16.77 -0.20 5.26
N MET A 102 16.60 1.12 5.20
CA MET A 102 17.57 2.05 4.62
C MET A 102 18.87 2.11 5.43
N GLU A 103 18.78 2.14 6.76
CA GLU A 103 19.96 2.04 7.65
C GLU A 103 20.74 0.73 7.38
N LYS A 104 20.04 -0.40 7.24
CA LYS A 104 20.68 -1.69 6.95
C LYS A 104 21.26 -1.78 5.55
N ARG A 105 20.65 -1.13 4.56
CA ARG A 105 21.19 -0.99 3.21
C ARG A 105 22.37 -0.01 3.13
N ARG A 106 22.66 0.72 4.20
CA ARG A 106 23.63 1.84 4.27
C ARG A 106 23.26 3.03 3.39
N ASP A 107 21.97 3.15 3.04
CA ASP A 107 21.42 4.31 2.32
C ASP A 107 21.20 5.50 3.27
N LEU A 108 21.00 5.22 4.56
CA LEU A 108 20.94 6.20 5.65
C LEU A 108 21.94 5.79 6.73
N VAL A 109 22.64 6.77 7.31
CA VAL A 109 23.55 6.58 8.44
C VAL A 109 23.20 7.62 9.51
N ARG A 110 23.34 7.25 10.79
CA ARG A 110 23.12 8.18 11.89
C ARG A 110 24.20 9.23 11.88
N ARG A 111 23.80 10.48 12.09
CA ARG A 111 24.71 11.63 12.14
C ARG A 111 25.78 11.46 13.23
N SER A 112 25.42 10.95 14.41
CA SER A 112 26.36 10.68 15.50
C SER A 112 27.51 9.75 15.11
N ASP A 113 27.23 8.74 14.28
CA ASP A 113 28.21 7.75 13.88
C ASP A 113 29.18 8.35 12.85
N VAL A 114 28.67 9.23 11.98
CA VAL A 114 29.48 10.02 11.03
C VAL A 114 30.32 11.06 11.77
N ASP A 115 29.73 11.80 12.70
CA ASP A 115 30.42 12.82 13.51
C ASP A 115 31.55 12.17 14.34
N ALA A 116 31.29 11.03 14.99
CA ALA A 116 32.32 10.29 15.73
C ALA A 116 33.45 9.77 14.82
N LEU A 117 33.13 9.35 13.59
CA LEU A 117 34.14 8.96 12.60
C LEU A 117 35.00 10.16 12.18
N ILE A 118 34.36 11.32 11.94
CA ILE A 118 35.05 12.58 11.60
C ILE A 118 35.96 13.02 12.75
N ASP A 119 35.44 13.05 13.98
CA ASP A 119 36.19 13.45 15.18
C ASP A 119 37.36 12.51 15.46
N GLY A 120 37.15 11.20 15.30
CA GLY A 120 38.22 10.20 15.41
C GLY A 120 39.32 10.41 14.37
N CYS A 121 38.94 10.77 13.14
CA CYS A 121 39.90 11.08 12.09
C CYS A 121 40.60 12.43 12.33
N TRP A 122 39.93 13.39 12.96
CA TRP A 122 40.52 14.66 13.43
C TRP A 122 41.41 14.52 14.67
N CYS A 123 41.30 13.44 15.45
CA CYS A 123 42.21 13.16 16.56
C CYS A 123 43.39 12.24 16.18
N ASN A 124 43.29 11.45 15.10
CA ASN A 124 44.35 10.52 14.70
C ASN A 124 45.36 11.19 13.74
N PRO A 125 46.66 11.34 14.12
CA PRO A 125 47.69 11.94 13.26
C PRO A 125 47.97 11.14 11.97
N ASP A 126 47.67 9.84 11.94
CA ASP A 126 47.95 8.93 10.82
C ASP A 126 46.72 8.65 9.93
N CYS A 127 45.65 9.47 10.02
CA CYS A 127 44.43 9.24 9.23
C CYS A 127 44.70 9.41 7.72
N THR A 128 44.48 8.36 6.92
CA THR A 128 44.75 8.29 5.47
C THR A 128 43.57 8.69 4.58
N ILE A 129 42.51 9.29 5.15
CA ILE A 129 41.32 9.75 4.41
C ILE A 129 41.66 11.10 3.74
N GLU A 130 41.87 11.08 2.42
CA GLU A 130 42.49 12.16 1.63
C GLU A 130 41.89 13.59 1.79
N PRO A 131 40.57 13.84 1.96
CA PRO A 131 40.09 15.20 2.17
C PRO A 131 40.33 15.71 3.61
N ALA A 132 40.39 14.84 4.62
CA ALA A 132 40.62 15.25 6.01
C ALA A 132 42.08 15.64 6.26
N CYS A 133 43.01 15.00 5.54
CA CYS A 133 44.43 15.31 5.60
C CYS A 133 44.72 16.70 5.02
N ALA A 134 44.05 17.08 3.92
CA ALA A 134 44.19 18.40 3.29
C ALA A 134 43.63 19.57 4.12
N VAL A 135 42.49 19.38 4.79
CA VAL A 135 41.92 20.43 5.68
C VAL A 135 42.77 20.60 6.94
N ARG A 136 43.28 19.50 7.52
CA ARG A 136 44.18 19.55 8.69
C ARG A 136 45.51 20.23 8.37
N THR A 137 46.12 19.95 7.21
CA THR A 137 47.37 20.62 6.80
C THR A 137 47.14 22.11 6.55
N ALA A 138 46.02 22.50 5.92
CA ALA A 138 45.63 23.90 5.72
C ALA A 138 45.39 24.66 7.04
N TRP A 139 44.82 24.01 8.07
CA TRP A 139 44.64 24.61 9.39
C TRP A 139 45.94 24.69 10.20
N ARG A 140 46.83 23.68 10.10
CA ARG A 140 48.17 23.74 10.71
C ARG A 140 49.04 24.87 10.15
N SER A 141 48.83 25.27 8.89
CA SER A 141 49.50 26.44 8.29
C SER A 141 48.91 27.80 8.70
N CYS A 142 47.79 27.82 9.43
CA CYS A 142 47.10 29.04 9.89
C CYS A 142 47.06 29.15 11.43
N GLY A 143 48.07 28.64 12.15
CA GLY A 143 48.31 28.95 13.57
C GLY A 143 49.00 30.32 13.73
N PRO A 144 48.74 31.07 14.82
CA PRO A 144 49.09 32.48 14.91
C PRO A 144 50.61 32.67 14.94
N ALA A 145 51.07 33.71 14.22
CA ALA A 145 52.42 34.27 14.35
C ALA A 145 52.66 34.87 15.73
#